data_AF-A0A1G2QH12-F1
#
_entry.id   AF-A0A1G2QH12-F1
#
_cell.length_a   1.000
_cell.length_b   1.000
_cell.length_c   1.000
_cell.angle_alpha   90.00
_cell.angle_beta   90.00
_cell.angle_gamma   90.00
#
_symmetry.space_group_name_H-M   'P 1'
#
loop_
_entity.id
_entity.type
_entity.pdbx_description
1 polymer ?
#
loop_
_entity_poly.entity_id
_entity_poly.type
_entity_poly.pdbx_seq_one_letter_code
_entity_poly.pdbx_strand_id
1 'polypeptide(L)'
;MSKTHILSLVAIIAVIGLAWFAWSTETKAPQSEDEVVTETTPKTLRELLSVDQPQVCTFSQLADEFTTTGTVYVADRQMRTDFESEVASTTQNGHVIVKSGQVYVWLEDDTKGMTMALDLSTTTESNLRSSPVNLDDENVTYSCEDWSTDSAVFELPGNIEFTDLSALMGASTPAGASLSGNAEQCTACAKLPEPQQGQCLNVLKCE
;
A
#
# COMPACT_ATOMS: atom_id res chain seq x y z
N MET A 1 70.22 13.19 42.39
CA MET A 1 69.49 12.53 41.28
C MET A 1 70.41 12.49 40.07
N SER A 2 70.88 11.30 39.68
CA SER A 2 71.88 11.13 38.63
C SER A 2 71.27 11.35 37.24
N LYS A 3 71.96 12.14 36.41
CA LYS A 3 71.56 12.51 35.03
C LYS A 3 71.31 11.28 34.13
N THR A 4 71.83 10.12 34.49
CA THR A 4 71.64 8.84 33.80
C THR A 4 70.22 8.27 33.90
N HIS A 5 69.47 8.54 34.97
CA HIS A 5 68.07 8.06 35.07
C HIS A 5 67.09 8.93 34.29
N ILE A 6 67.36 10.23 34.15
CA ILE A 6 66.51 11.16 33.40
C ILE A 6 66.63 10.89 31.89
N LEU A 7 67.83 10.63 31.38
CA LEU A 7 68.05 10.28 29.97
C LEU A 7 67.39 8.95 29.59
N SER A 8 67.42 7.94 30.48
CA SER A 8 66.76 6.65 30.22
C SER A 8 65.23 6.76 30.17
N LEU A 9 64.63 7.61 31.02
CA LEU A 9 63.18 7.80 31.05
C LEU A 9 62.67 8.56 29.82
N VAL A 10 63.42 9.58 29.37
CA VAL A 10 63.09 10.34 28.16
C VAL A 10 63.23 9.47 26.90
N ALA A 11 64.24 8.60 26.84
CA ALA A 11 64.40 7.67 25.72
C ALA A 11 63.25 6.65 25.64
N ILE A 12 62.76 6.15 26.79
CA ILE A 12 61.64 5.20 26.82
C ILE A 12 60.32 5.88 26.40
N ILE A 13 60.05 7.10 26.87
CA ILE A 13 58.85 7.85 26.49
C ILE A 13 58.87 8.21 24.98
N ALA A 14 60.05 8.53 24.43
CA ALA A 14 60.20 8.80 23.00
C ALA A 14 59.94 7.55 22.13
N VAL A 15 60.40 6.37 22.56
CA VAL A 15 60.14 5.11 21.84
C VAL A 15 58.66 4.71 21.91
N ILE A 16 58.00 4.90 23.05
CA ILE A 16 56.56 4.61 23.20
C ILE A 16 55.71 5.60 22.37
N GLY A 17 56.07 6.89 22.35
CA GLY A 17 55.39 7.90 21.53
C GLY A 17 55.53 7.65 20.02
N LEU A 18 56.71 7.21 19.57
CA LEU A 18 56.95 6.86 18.16
C LEU A 18 56.24 5.56 17.76
N ALA A 19 56.15 4.57 18.66
CA ALA A 19 55.38 3.35 18.41
C ALA A 19 53.87 3.60 18.35
N TRP A 20 53.33 4.50 19.18
CA TRP A 20 51.91 4.87 19.15
C TRP A 20 51.55 5.66 17.88
N PHE A 21 52.44 6.55 17.42
CA PHE A 21 52.25 7.30 16.18
C PHE A 21 52.34 6.41 14.92
N ALA A 22 53.22 5.41 14.92
CA ALA A 22 53.33 4.44 13.82
C ALA A 22 52.14 3.46 13.74
N TRP A 23 51.43 3.23 14.84
CA TRP A 23 50.18 2.44 14.85
C TRP A 23 48.92 3.29 14.60
N SER A 24 48.97 4.61 14.80
CA SER A 24 47.83 5.49 14.51
C SER A 24 47.71 5.89 13.03
N THR A 25 48.64 5.46 12.17
CA THR A 25 48.59 5.66 10.72
C THR A 25 48.33 4.34 10.00
N GLU A 26 47.29 3.61 10.39
CA GLU A 26 46.59 2.75 9.44
C GLU A 26 45.68 3.62 8.59
N THR A 27 46.14 3.88 7.36
CA THR A 27 45.36 4.42 6.26
C THR A 27 44.13 3.56 6.04
N LYS A 28 43.00 3.90 6.66
CA LYS A 28 41.70 3.40 6.22
C LYS A 28 41.46 3.96 4.82
N ALA A 29 41.57 3.08 3.82
CA ALA A 29 41.13 3.34 2.47
C ALA A 29 39.68 3.87 2.49
N PRO A 30 39.29 4.77 1.56
CA PRO A 30 37.91 5.16 1.42
C PRO A 30 37.17 3.94 0.87
N GLN A 31 36.55 3.18 1.76
CA GLN A 31 35.55 2.20 1.37
C GLN A 31 34.31 3.00 1.02
N SER A 32 34.27 3.48 -0.23
CA SER A 32 33.04 3.73 -0.95
C SER A 32 32.28 2.41 -1.04
N GLU A 33 31.51 2.11 0.00
CA GLU A 33 30.22 1.50 -0.20
C GLU A 33 29.23 2.66 -0.25
N ASP A 34 28.96 3.12 -1.47
CA ASP A 34 27.57 3.37 -1.81
C ASP A 34 26.86 2.03 -1.60
N GLU A 35 26.40 1.78 -0.37
CA GLU A 35 25.18 1.00 -0.22
C GLU A 35 24.12 1.86 -0.91
N VAL A 36 23.94 1.61 -2.21
CA VAL A 36 22.70 1.91 -2.86
C VAL A 36 21.69 1.00 -2.16
N VAL A 37 21.23 1.45 -0.99
CA VAL A 37 19.88 1.18 -0.54
C VAL A 37 19.06 1.70 -1.71
N THR A 38 18.76 0.77 -2.61
CA THR A 38 17.71 1.01 -3.58
C THR A 38 16.48 1.01 -2.69
N GLU A 39 16.17 2.19 -2.14
CA GLU A 39 14.85 2.57 -1.67
C GLU A 39 13.92 2.13 -2.79
N THR A 40 13.44 0.90 -2.64
CA THR A 40 12.53 0.27 -3.59
C THR A 40 11.19 0.79 -3.14
N THR A 41 10.99 2.10 -3.32
CA THR A 41 9.72 2.76 -3.03
C THR A 41 8.66 1.96 -3.78
N PRO A 42 7.77 1.27 -3.07
CA PRO A 42 6.80 0.40 -3.70
C PRO A 42 5.96 1.22 -4.69
N LYS A 43 5.86 0.73 -5.93
CA LYS A 43 5.14 1.42 -7.01
C LYS A 43 3.65 1.12 -6.99
N THR A 44 3.26 0.02 -6.34
CA THR A 44 1.88 -0.45 -6.31
C THR A 44 1.48 -0.90 -4.90
N LEU A 45 0.17 -0.95 -4.64
CA LEU A 45 -0.36 -1.44 -3.37
C LEU A 45 -0.07 -2.94 -3.17
N ARG A 46 0.00 -3.71 -4.27
CA ARG A 46 0.44 -5.11 -4.22
C ARG A 46 1.88 -5.22 -3.73
N GLU A 47 2.78 -4.39 -4.24
CA GLU A 47 4.17 -4.37 -3.79
C GLU A 47 4.24 -4.01 -2.30
N LEU A 48 3.49 -2.99 -1.86
CA LEU A 48 3.38 -2.62 -0.45
C LEU A 48 2.96 -3.80 0.43
N LEU A 49 1.89 -4.51 0.06
CA LEU A 49 1.39 -5.68 0.80
C LEU A 49 2.30 -6.91 0.74
N SER A 50 3.23 -6.95 -0.22
CA SER A 50 4.20 -8.05 -0.39
C SER A 50 5.49 -7.83 0.40
N VAL A 51 5.78 -6.58 0.78
CA VAL A 51 6.93 -6.20 1.59
C VAL A 51 6.62 -6.45 3.07
N ASP A 52 7.40 -7.31 3.71
CA ASP A 52 7.28 -7.64 5.14
C ASP A 52 8.03 -6.62 6.01
N GLN A 53 7.84 -5.33 5.73
CA GLN A 53 8.43 -4.23 6.50
C GLN A 53 7.35 -3.23 6.90
N PRO A 54 7.22 -2.93 8.20
CA PRO A 54 6.36 -1.88 8.69
C PRO A 54 6.71 -0.52 8.12
N GLN A 55 5.75 0.12 7.44
CA GLN A 55 5.96 1.43 6.84
C GLN A 55 4.66 2.23 6.85
N VAL A 56 4.80 3.55 6.85
CA VAL A 56 3.70 4.48 6.58
C VAL A 56 4.01 5.22 5.30
N CYS A 57 3.03 5.27 4.39
CA CYS A 57 3.16 5.91 3.10
C CYS A 57 2.10 6.99 2.95
N THR A 58 2.46 8.13 2.42
CA THR A 58 1.48 9.12 1.94
C THR A 58 1.34 9.02 0.44
N PHE A 59 0.14 9.25 -0.08
CA PHE A 59 -0.09 9.31 -1.52
C PHE A 59 -0.97 10.50 -1.89
N SER A 60 -0.83 10.91 -3.15
CA SER A 60 -1.70 11.89 -3.78
C SER A 60 -1.94 11.44 -5.22
N GLN A 61 -3.20 11.40 -5.61
CA GLN A 61 -3.64 11.12 -6.96
C GLN A 61 -4.51 12.28 -7.44
N LEU A 62 -4.19 12.79 -8.63
CA LEU A 62 -4.97 13.78 -9.33
C LEU A 62 -5.48 13.15 -10.63
N ALA A 63 -6.80 13.03 -10.77
CA ALA A 63 -7.43 12.52 -11.98
C ALA A 63 -8.57 13.48 -12.37
N ASP A 64 -8.41 14.22 -13.47
CA ASP A 64 -9.38 15.21 -13.97
C ASP A 64 -9.88 16.19 -12.88
N GLU A 65 -11.13 16.02 -12.42
CA GLU A 65 -11.80 16.83 -11.38
C GLU A 65 -11.81 16.17 -9.98
N PHE A 66 -11.04 15.09 -9.81
CA PHE A 66 -10.95 14.29 -8.59
C PHE A 66 -9.55 14.40 -8.01
N THR A 67 -9.46 14.86 -6.77
CA THR A 67 -8.20 14.81 -5.99
C THR A 67 -8.40 13.81 -4.88
N THR A 68 -7.51 12.83 -4.76
CA THR A 68 -7.50 11.93 -3.61
C THR A 68 -6.13 11.98 -2.94
N THR A 69 -6.11 12.20 -1.63
CA THR A 69 -4.88 12.12 -0.83
C THR A 69 -5.12 11.15 0.32
N GLY A 70 -4.06 10.55 0.84
CA GLY A 70 -4.24 9.65 1.96
C GLY A 70 -2.95 9.14 2.56
N THR A 71 -3.12 8.41 3.65
CA THR A 71 -2.06 7.74 4.38
C THR A 71 -2.33 6.24 4.39
N VAL A 72 -1.33 5.45 4.04
CA VAL A 72 -1.33 3.99 4.03
C VAL A 72 -0.39 3.51 5.13
N TYR A 73 -0.90 2.72 6.07
CA TYR A 73 -0.11 1.98 7.05
C TYR A 73 -0.02 0.54 6.60
N VAL A 74 1.19 -0.04 6.62
CA VAL A 74 1.41 -1.44 6.27
C VAL A 74 2.26 -2.09 7.36
N ALA A 75 1.83 -3.24 7.87
CA ALA A 75 2.62 -4.09 8.76
C ALA A 75 1.98 -5.48 8.86
N ASP A 76 2.78 -6.53 9.04
CA ASP A 76 2.29 -7.91 9.29
C ASP A 76 1.24 -8.39 8.27
N ARG A 77 1.40 -8.02 6.99
CA ARG A 77 0.46 -8.30 5.89
C ARG A 77 -0.95 -7.72 6.10
N GLN A 78 -1.06 -6.74 7.00
CA GLN A 78 -2.23 -5.90 7.19
C GLN A 78 -1.95 -4.53 6.57
N MET A 79 -3.01 -3.86 6.19
CA MET A 79 -2.94 -2.51 5.66
C MET A 79 -4.12 -1.70 6.14
N ARG A 80 -3.89 -0.43 6.41
CA ARG A 80 -4.93 0.57 6.60
C ARG A 80 -4.66 1.72 5.65
N THR A 81 -5.70 2.20 5.01
CA THR A 81 -5.66 3.43 4.24
C THR A 81 -6.72 4.37 4.77
N ASP A 82 -6.31 5.55 5.18
CA ASP A 82 -7.21 6.68 5.45
C ASP A 82 -7.04 7.66 4.30
N PHE A 83 -8.13 8.04 3.63
CA PHE A 83 -8.07 8.90 2.46
C PHE A 83 -9.14 9.99 2.48
N GLU A 84 -8.79 11.12 1.89
CA GLU A 84 -9.68 12.22 1.60
C GLU A 84 -9.83 12.31 0.08
N SER A 85 -11.07 12.29 -0.42
CA SER A 85 -11.38 12.47 -1.83
C SER A 85 -12.21 13.74 -2.02
N GLU A 86 -11.80 14.60 -2.93
CA GLU A 86 -12.51 15.81 -3.33
C GLU A 86 -13.10 15.61 -4.73
N VAL A 87 -14.43 15.74 -4.83
CA VAL A 87 -15.20 15.65 -6.08
C VAL A 87 -16.10 16.86 -6.20
N ALA A 88 -15.91 17.68 -7.24
CA ALA A 88 -16.75 18.85 -7.51
C ALA A 88 -17.00 19.73 -6.26
N SER A 89 -15.92 20.00 -5.50
CA SER A 89 -15.92 20.77 -4.24
C SER A 89 -16.64 20.12 -3.05
N THR A 90 -16.94 18.82 -3.12
CA THR A 90 -17.39 18.02 -1.98
C THR A 90 -16.24 17.12 -1.53
N THR A 91 -15.84 17.29 -0.27
CA THR A 91 -14.83 16.45 0.38
C THR A 91 -15.50 15.26 1.07
N GLN A 92 -14.98 14.06 0.85
CA GLN A 92 -15.41 12.84 1.52
C GLN A 92 -14.19 12.11 2.09
N ASN A 93 -14.27 11.78 3.38
CA ASN A 93 -13.27 10.98 4.06
C ASN A 93 -13.69 9.52 4.09
N GLY A 94 -12.76 8.64 3.76
CA GLY A 94 -12.98 7.22 3.71
C GLY A 94 -11.82 6.44 4.30
N HIS A 95 -12.11 5.19 4.63
CA HIS A 95 -11.16 4.29 5.25
C HIS A 95 -11.23 2.94 4.57
N VAL A 96 -10.06 2.31 4.46
CA VAL A 96 -9.91 0.93 4.00
C VAL A 96 -9.04 0.19 5.01
N ILE A 97 -9.45 -0.99 5.43
CA ILE A 97 -8.59 -1.93 6.14
C ILE A 97 -8.52 -3.24 5.35
N VAL A 98 -7.30 -3.72 5.12
CA VAL A 98 -7.04 -5.09 4.68
C VAL A 98 -6.54 -5.87 5.88
N LYS A 99 -7.31 -6.86 6.30
CA LYS A 99 -7.00 -7.70 7.46
C LYS A 99 -7.50 -9.12 7.24
N SER A 100 -6.63 -10.10 7.50
CA SER A 100 -6.96 -11.52 7.39
C SER A 100 -7.55 -11.93 6.04
N GLY A 101 -7.08 -11.32 4.94
CA GLY A 101 -7.57 -11.61 3.59
C GLY A 101 -8.96 -11.02 3.28
N GLN A 102 -9.45 -10.08 4.08
CA GLN A 102 -10.66 -9.30 3.80
C GLN A 102 -10.32 -7.82 3.65
N VAL A 103 -11.04 -7.15 2.75
CA VAL A 103 -11.09 -5.70 2.61
C VAL A 103 -12.32 -5.20 3.35
N TYR A 104 -12.16 -4.13 4.11
CA TYR A 104 -13.23 -3.42 4.81
C TYR A 104 -13.18 -1.97 4.36
N VAL A 105 -14.31 -1.41 3.94
CA VAL A 105 -14.39 -0.02 3.46
C VAL A 105 -15.55 0.67 4.15
N TRP A 106 -15.34 1.89 4.64
CA TRP A 106 -16.39 2.74 5.19
C TRP A 106 -16.03 4.22 5.03
N LEU A 107 -17.01 5.09 5.25
CA LEU A 107 -16.85 6.54 5.26
C LEU A 107 -16.87 7.04 6.70
N GLU A 108 -16.11 8.10 7.01
CA GLU A 108 -15.93 8.63 8.38
C GLU A 108 -17.27 8.91 9.09
N ASP A 109 -18.27 9.45 8.36
CA ASP A 109 -19.57 9.84 8.91
C ASP A 109 -20.67 8.78 8.82
N ASP A 110 -20.36 7.59 8.29
CA ASP A 110 -21.33 6.50 8.15
C ASP A 110 -21.22 5.48 9.29
N THR A 111 -22.33 4.79 9.56
CA THR A 111 -22.38 3.65 10.50
C THR A 111 -22.35 2.30 9.77
N LYS A 112 -22.24 2.34 8.44
CA LYS A 112 -22.29 1.18 7.57
C LYS A 112 -21.03 1.13 6.73
N GLY A 113 -20.48 -0.06 6.59
CA GLY A 113 -19.36 -0.35 5.72
C GLY A 113 -19.65 -1.52 4.81
N MET A 114 -18.75 -1.76 3.87
CA MET A 114 -18.75 -2.92 3.00
C MET A 114 -17.53 -3.77 3.28
N THR A 115 -17.67 -5.09 3.13
CA THR A 115 -16.55 -6.01 3.18
C THR A 115 -16.59 -7.02 2.05
N MET A 116 -15.42 -7.55 1.70
CA MET A 116 -15.27 -8.65 0.75
C MET A 116 -13.93 -9.34 0.92
N ALA A 117 -13.81 -10.57 0.42
CA ALA A 117 -12.54 -11.26 0.34
C ALA A 117 -11.58 -10.56 -0.62
N LEU A 118 -10.31 -10.46 -0.23
CA LEU A 118 -9.22 -9.99 -1.08
C LEU A 118 -8.52 -11.20 -1.72
N ASP A 119 -8.59 -11.29 -3.04
CA ASP A 119 -7.81 -12.26 -3.80
C ASP A 119 -6.54 -11.62 -4.37
N LEU A 120 -5.41 -11.87 -3.71
CA LEU A 120 -4.11 -11.38 -4.16
C LEU A 120 -3.56 -12.14 -5.37
N SER A 121 -4.18 -13.26 -5.76
CA SER A 121 -3.73 -14.10 -6.89
C SER A 121 -4.29 -13.65 -8.24
N THR A 122 -5.29 -12.77 -8.25
CA THR A 122 -5.91 -12.29 -9.48
C THR A 122 -5.19 -11.06 -10.03
N THR A 123 -4.49 -11.23 -11.15
CA THR A 123 -3.80 -10.17 -11.91
C THR A 123 -4.60 -9.67 -13.11
N THR A 124 -5.83 -10.14 -13.29
CA THR A 124 -6.62 -9.87 -14.51
C THR A 124 -7.57 -8.71 -14.30
N GLU A 125 -7.47 -7.69 -15.15
CA GLU A 125 -8.32 -6.49 -15.18
C GLU A 125 -9.84 -6.77 -15.11
N SER A 126 -10.26 -7.98 -15.48
CA SER A 126 -11.66 -8.40 -15.46
C SER A 126 -12.28 -8.51 -14.05
N ASN A 127 -11.48 -8.61 -12.98
CA ASN A 127 -11.97 -8.63 -11.59
C ASN A 127 -11.73 -7.33 -10.81
N LEU A 128 -11.05 -6.33 -11.41
CA LEU A 128 -10.94 -4.98 -10.84
C LEU A 128 -12.30 -4.27 -10.77
N ARG A 129 -13.34 -4.80 -11.44
CA ARG A 129 -14.73 -4.35 -11.26
C ARG A 129 -15.37 -4.81 -9.95
N SER A 130 -14.75 -5.76 -9.25
CA SER A 130 -15.29 -6.42 -8.05
C SER A 130 -14.61 -5.98 -6.76
N SER A 131 -13.35 -5.51 -6.84
CA SER A 131 -12.58 -5.02 -5.70
C SER A 131 -12.63 -3.48 -5.66
N PRO A 132 -12.98 -2.85 -4.53
CA PRO A 132 -13.00 -1.40 -4.39
C PRO A 132 -11.59 -0.79 -4.38
N VAL A 133 -10.55 -1.63 -4.36
CA VAL A 133 -9.15 -1.23 -4.33
C VAL A 133 -8.44 -1.78 -5.56
N ASN A 134 -7.80 -0.89 -6.33
CA ASN A 134 -6.89 -1.28 -7.40
C ASN A 134 -5.50 -1.56 -6.83
N LEU A 135 -5.09 -2.83 -6.85
CA LEU A 135 -3.81 -3.25 -6.28
C LEU A 135 -2.60 -2.86 -7.14
N ASP A 136 -2.82 -2.61 -8.43
CA ASP A 136 -1.79 -2.44 -9.45
C ASP A 136 -1.83 -1.05 -10.10
N ASP A 137 -2.41 -0.06 -9.43
CA ASP A 137 -2.45 1.30 -9.99
C ASP A 137 -1.06 1.94 -9.98
N GLU A 138 -0.42 1.94 -11.15
CA GLU A 138 0.89 2.56 -11.37
C GLU A 138 0.82 4.10 -11.43
N ASN A 139 -0.38 4.70 -11.42
CA ASN A 139 -0.56 6.16 -11.45
C ASN A 139 -0.55 6.79 -10.05
N VAL A 140 -0.33 5.99 -9.00
CA VAL A 140 -0.23 6.49 -7.61
C VAL A 140 1.24 6.58 -7.22
N THR A 141 1.66 7.76 -6.76
CA THR A 141 3.00 7.94 -6.18
C THR A 141 2.90 7.82 -4.66
N TYR A 142 3.67 6.90 -4.08
CA TYR A 142 3.78 6.73 -2.64
C TYR A 142 5.09 7.35 -2.12
N SER A 143 5.02 8.03 -0.97
CA SER A 143 6.18 8.49 -0.21
C SER A 143 6.16 7.80 1.14
N CYS A 144 7.08 6.85 1.36
CA CYS A 144 7.07 5.96 2.52
C CYS A 144 8.20 6.27 3.50
N GLU A 145 7.93 6.02 4.78
CA GLU A 145 8.90 6.10 5.87
C GLU A 145 8.74 4.88 6.78
N ASP A 146 9.85 4.46 7.40
CA ASP A 146 9.84 3.40 8.41
C ASP A 146 8.89 3.76 9.55
N TRP A 147 8.10 2.78 9.98
CA TRP A 147 7.12 2.98 11.05
C TRP A 147 7.24 1.93 12.14
N SER A 148 7.22 2.36 13.40
CA SER A 148 7.09 1.44 14.53
C SER A 148 5.63 1.02 14.67
N THR A 149 5.33 -0.24 14.33
CA THR A 149 3.97 -0.76 14.26
C THR A 149 3.16 -0.53 15.55
N ASP A 150 1.97 0.02 15.39
CA ASP A 150 0.90 0.02 16.38
C ASP A 150 -0.26 -0.84 15.84
N SER A 151 -0.53 -1.96 16.51
CA SER A 151 -1.59 -2.88 16.10
C SER A 151 -2.99 -2.26 16.16
N ALA A 152 -3.19 -1.23 16.99
CA ALA A 152 -4.48 -0.53 17.13
C ALA A 152 -4.91 0.16 15.82
N VAL A 153 -3.95 0.53 14.96
CA VAL A 153 -4.22 1.13 13.65
C VAL A 153 -5.05 0.19 12.77
N PHE A 154 -4.87 -1.13 12.90
CA PHE A 154 -5.56 -2.15 12.10
C PHE A 154 -6.81 -2.73 12.78
N GLU A 155 -7.27 -2.16 13.89
CA GLU A 155 -8.53 -2.56 14.52
C GLU A 155 -9.73 -1.98 13.77
N LEU A 156 -10.75 -2.81 13.57
CA LEU A 156 -11.99 -2.36 12.97
C LEU A 156 -12.78 -1.52 13.98
N PRO A 157 -13.38 -0.40 13.57
CA PRO A 157 -14.22 0.40 14.46
C PRO A 157 -15.47 -0.38 14.90
N GLY A 158 -15.74 -0.42 16.21
CA GLY A 158 -16.85 -1.19 16.78
C GLY A 158 -18.25 -0.63 16.48
N ASN A 159 -18.33 0.59 15.94
CA ASN A 159 -19.58 1.28 15.59
C ASN A 159 -19.98 1.14 14.11
N ILE A 160 -19.22 0.40 13.30
CA ILE A 160 -19.49 0.20 11.88
C ILE A 160 -20.04 -1.21 11.64
N GLU A 161 -21.20 -1.30 11.01
CA GLU A 161 -21.78 -2.55 10.54
C GLU A 161 -21.32 -2.85 9.11
N PHE A 162 -20.51 -3.89 8.94
CA PHE A 162 -20.01 -4.30 7.62
C PHE A 162 -20.97 -5.28 6.94
N THR A 163 -21.40 -4.92 5.72
CA THR A 163 -22.17 -5.82 4.85
C THR A 163 -21.24 -6.49 3.86
N ASP A 164 -21.28 -7.82 3.80
CA ASP A 164 -20.52 -8.59 2.82
C ASP A 164 -21.10 -8.39 1.41
N LEU A 165 -20.32 -7.77 0.53
CA LEU A 165 -20.74 -7.49 -0.85
C LEU A 165 -20.87 -8.78 -1.68
N SER A 166 -20.14 -9.84 -1.34
CA SER A 166 -20.25 -11.15 -1.99
C SER A 166 -21.61 -11.79 -1.74
N ALA A 167 -22.27 -11.51 -0.61
CA ALA A 167 -23.62 -11.96 -0.34
C ALA A 167 -24.65 -11.30 -1.28
N LEU A 168 -24.40 -10.05 -1.69
CA LEU A 168 -25.25 -9.30 -2.63
C LEU A 168 -24.98 -9.72 -4.10
N MET A 169 -23.72 -10.01 -4.44
CA MET A 169 -23.35 -10.49 -5.78
C MET A 169 -23.69 -11.97 -6.00
N GLY A 170 -23.57 -12.81 -4.96
CA GLY A 170 -23.99 -14.22 -4.97
C GLY A 170 -25.52 -14.38 -5.00
N ALA A 171 -26.28 -13.38 -4.56
CA ALA A 171 -27.73 -13.34 -4.72
C ALA A 171 -28.18 -13.01 -6.16
N SER A 172 -27.28 -12.58 -7.04
CA SER A 172 -27.57 -12.28 -8.45
C SER A 172 -26.92 -13.25 -9.45
N THR A 173 -26.18 -14.26 -9.00
CA THR A 173 -25.58 -15.28 -9.88
C THR A 173 -25.66 -16.69 -9.27
N PRO A 174 -26.36 -17.66 -9.88
CA PRO A 174 -26.27 -19.05 -9.47
C PRO A 174 -24.84 -19.55 -9.68
N ALA A 175 -24.23 -20.09 -8.62
CA ALA A 175 -22.96 -20.79 -8.67
C ALA A 175 -23.01 -21.90 -9.75
N GLY A 176 -22.33 -21.67 -10.88
CA GLY A 176 -22.29 -22.59 -12.02
C GLY A 176 -22.61 -21.96 -13.38
N ALA A 177 -23.12 -20.73 -13.44
CA ALA A 177 -23.20 -20.00 -14.69
C ALA A 177 -21.80 -19.48 -15.06
N SER A 178 -21.08 -20.24 -15.87
CA SER A 178 -20.04 -19.68 -16.73
C SER A 178 -20.68 -18.50 -17.47
N LEU A 179 -20.19 -17.27 -17.23
CA LEU A 179 -20.46 -16.12 -18.09
C LEU A 179 -19.74 -16.34 -19.43
N SER A 180 -20.17 -17.36 -20.16
CA SER A 180 -19.89 -17.54 -21.57
C SER A 180 -21.20 -17.28 -22.29
N GLY A 181 -21.46 -16.00 -22.52
CA GLY A 181 -22.58 -15.54 -23.32
C GLY A 181 -23.17 -14.25 -22.80
N ASN A 182 -23.12 -13.20 -23.64
CA ASN A 182 -23.84 -11.94 -23.40
C ASN A 182 -25.37 -12.15 -23.32
N ALA A 183 -25.88 -13.36 -23.53
CA ALA A 183 -27.31 -13.70 -23.68
C ALA A 183 -28.19 -13.31 -22.48
N GLU A 184 -27.76 -13.58 -21.24
CA GLU A 184 -28.54 -13.16 -20.06
C GLU A 184 -28.52 -11.65 -19.87
N GLN A 185 -27.43 -10.99 -20.24
CA GLN A 185 -27.25 -9.54 -20.14
C GLN A 185 -28.07 -8.82 -21.23
N CYS A 186 -28.15 -9.39 -22.44
CA CYS A 186 -29.04 -8.94 -23.52
C CYS A 186 -30.52 -9.03 -23.13
N THR A 187 -30.90 -10.10 -22.42
CA THR A 187 -32.27 -10.28 -21.93
C THR A 187 -32.64 -9.24 -20.86
N ALA A 188 -31.67 -8.80 -20.06
CA ALA A 188 -31.87 -7.69 -19.13
C ALA A 188 -32.01 -6.34 -19.86
N CYS A 189 -31.16 -6.07 -20.86
CA CYS A 189 -31.26 -4.87 -21.69
C CYS A 189 -32.61 -4.74 -22.41
N ALA A 190 -33.17 -5.85 -22.90
CA ALA A 190 -34.47 -5.88 -23.59
C ALA A 190 -35.67 -5.52 -22.69
N LYS A 191 -35.49 -5.45 -21.37
CA LYS A 191 -36.53 -5.07 -20.41
C LYS A 191 -36.45 -3.60 -20.00
N LEU A 192 -35.48 -2.84 -20.49
CA LEU A 192 -35.34 -1.42 -20.21
C LEU A 192 -36.28 -0.58 -21.09
N PRO A 193 -36.72 0.61 -20.64
CA PRO A 193 -37.34 1.59 -21.50
C PRO A 193 -36.38 2.14 -22.57
N GLU A 194 -36.92 2.60 -23.69
CA GLU A 194 -36.18 3.41 -24.66
C GLU A 194 -35.86 4.80 -24.05
N PRO A 195 -34.66 5.36 -24.28
CA PRO A 195 -33.59 4.91 -25.19
C PRO A 195 -32.49 4.04 -24.53
N GLN A 196 -32.58 3.76 -23.23
CA GLN A 196 -31.54 3.02 -22.49
C GLN A 196 -31.41 1.59 -23.00
N GLN A 197 -32.51 0.99 -23.46
CA GLN A 197 -32.54 -0.32 -24.11
C GLN A 197 -31.56 -0.39 -25.29
N GLY A 198 -31.66 0.53 -26.25
CA GLY A 198 -30.82 0.52 -27.45
C GLY A 198 -29.33 0.70 -27.17
N GLN A 199 -28.97 1.56 -26.21
CA GLN A 199 -27.58 1.74 -25.80
C GLN A 199 -27.02 0.49 -25.10
N CYS A 200 -27.81 -0.12 -24.22
CA CYS A 200 -27.45 -1.34 -23.50
C CYS A 200 -27.20 -2.51 -24.46
N LEU A 201 -28.10 -2.73 -25.43
CA LEU A 201 -27.95 -3.79 -26.42
C LEU A 201 -26.74 -3.59 -27.34
N ASN A 202 -26.46 -2.35 -27.73
CA ASN A 202 -25.36 -2.02 -28.63
C ASN A 202 -23.99 -2.22 -27.95
N VAL A 203 -23.83 -1.77 -26.71
CA VAL A 203 -22.59 -1.93 -25.94
C VAL A 203 -22.25 -3.40 -25.72
N LEU A 204 -23.26 -4.23 -25.46
CA LEU A 204 -23.08 -5.66 -25.20
C LEU A 204 -23.04 -6.52 -26.48
N LYS A 205 -23.14 -5.91 -27.67
CA LYS A 205 -23.18 -6.60 -28.97
C LYS A 205 -24.18 -7.76 -28.97
N CYS A 206 -25.36 -7.49 -28.45
CA CYS A 206 -26.48 -8.41 -28.47
C CYS A 206 -26.99 -8.54 -29.90
N GLU A 207 -26.65 -9.63 -30.58
CA GLU A 207 -27.19 -9.97 -31.91
C GLU A 207 -28.67 -10.39 -31.84
#